data_AF-A0A969P668-F1
#
_entry.id   AF-A0A969P668-F1
#
_cell.length_a   1.000
_cell.length_b   1.000
_cell.length_c   1.000
_cell.angle_alpha   90.00
_cell.angle_beta   90.00
_cell.angle_gamma   90.00
#
_symmetry.space_group_name_H-M   'P 1'
#
loop_
_entity.id
_entity.type
_entity.pdbx_description
1 polymer ?
#
loop_
_entity_poly.entity_id
_entity_poly.type
_entity_poly.pdbx_seq_one_letter_code
_entity_poly.pdbx_strand_id
1 'polypeptide(L)' 'KRVFSPDIQEVLFAKRILEAMPDGSGVEMIDGKMQDDATWKQAKVIVDLAKLVAQKDPDLAQAYGF' A
#
# COMPACT_ATOMS: atom_id res chain seq x y z
N LYS A 1 -7.34 16.82 -7.15
CA LYS A 1 -6.27 16.21 -6.32
C LYS A 1 -6.86 15.20 -5.33
N ARG A 2 -7.78 15.61 -4.44
CA ARG A 2 -8.41 14.71 -3.43
C ARG A 2 -9.02 13.40 -3.96
N VAL A 3 -9.63 13.41 -5.16
CA VAL A 3 -10.35 12.24 -5.73
C VAL A 3 -9.42 11.18 -6.35
N PHE A 4 -8.18 11.55 -6.71
CA PHE A 4 -7.24 10.66 -7.39
C PHE A 4 -6.01 10.32 -6.54
N SER A 5 -5.97 10.79 -5.30
CA SER A 5 -5.00 10.31 -4.32
C SER A 5 -5.46 8.93 -3.82
N PRO A 6 -4.55 7.96 -3.62
CA PRO A 6 -4.89 6.68 -3.02
C PRO A 6 -5.66 6.84 -1.70
N ASP A 7 -6.60 5.96 -1.41
CA ASP A 7 -7.28 5.99 -0.11
C ASP A 7 -6.30 5.63 1.02
N ILE A 8 -6.41 6.30 2.16
CA ILE A 8 -5.48 6.11 3.29
C ILE A 8 -5.52 4.67 3.78
N GLN A 9 -6.70 4.06 3.90
CA GLN A 9 -6.83 2.69 4.39
C GLN A 9 -6.27 1.68 3.38
N GLU A 10 -6.45 1.94 2.08
CA GLU A 10 -5.86 1.11 1.03
C GLU A 10 -4.32 1.17 1.07
N VAL A 11 -3.73 2.35 1.28
CA VAL A 11 -2.27 2.48 1.40
C VAL A 11 -1.74 1.76 2.64
N LEU A 12 -2.39 1.90 3.79
CA LEU A 12 -1.97 1.24 5.02
C LEU A 12 -2.09 -0.28 4.93
N PHE A 13 -3.16 -0.78 4.31
CA PHE A 13 -3.33 -2.21 4.07
C PHE A 13 -2.29 -2.73 3.07
N ALA A 14 -2.03 -1.98 1.99
CA ALA A 14 -1.00 -2.32 1.01
C ALA A 14 0.40 -2.40 1.64
N LYS A 15 0.75 -1.50 2.57
CA LYS A 15 2.01 -1.58 3.33
C LYS A 15 2.10 -2.90 4.11
N ARG A 16 1.02 -3.32 4.78
CA ARG A 16 0.98 -4.60 5.51
C ARG A 16 1.17 -5.81 4.60
N ILE A 17 0.64 -5.79 3.37
CA ILE A 17 0.89 -6.85 2.38
C ILE A 17 2.38 -6.92 2.02
N LEU A 18 3.01 -5.76 1.75
CA LEU A 18 4.43 -5.70 1.40
C LEU A 18 5.34 -6.15 2.56
N GLU A 19 4.96 -5.85 3.80
CA GLU A 19 5.68 -6.28 5.00
C GLU A 19 5.54 -7.77 5.27
N ALA A 20 4.35 -8.34 5.06
CA ALA A 20 4.09 -9.76 5.26
C ALA A 20 4.76 -10.65 4.20
N MET A 21 4.89 -10.16 2.97
CA MET A 21 5.52 -10.86 1.85
C MET A 21 6.75 -10.08 1.33
N PRO A 22 7.90 -10.10 2.04
CA PRO A 22 9.04 -9.25 1.71
C PRO A 22 9.70 -9.58 0.36
N ASP A 23 9.61 -10.84 -0.10
CA ASP A 23 10.10 -11.29 -1.41
C ASP A 23 9.04 -11.19 -2.52
N GLY A 24 7.79 -10.88 -2.17
CA GLY A 24 6.66 -10.77 -3.08
C GLY A 24 6.23 -12.09 -3.71
N SER A 25 6.59 -13.22 -3.10
CA SER A 25 6.27 -14.57 -3.58
C SER A 25 5.52 -15.39 -2.54
N GLY A 26 4.69 -16.33 -3.02
CA GLY A 26 3.99 -17.27 -2.16
C GLY A 26 2.61 -16.76 -1.76
N VAL A 27 2.13 -17.20 -0.60
CA VAL A 27 0.79 -16.86 -0.12
C VAL A 27 0.82 -16.53 1.37
N GLU A 28 0.09 -15.48 1.75
CA GLU A 28 -0.05 -15.05 3.14
C GLU A 28 -1.52 -14.75 3.47
N MET A 29 -1.93 -14.91 4.73
CA MET A 29 -3.29 -14.62 5.18
C MET A 29 -3.29 -13.36 6.05
N ILE A 30 -3.84 -12.26 5.54
CA ILE A 30 -3.88 -10.97 6.23
C ILE A 30 -5.33 -10.58 6.46
N ASP A 31 -5.72 -10.37 7.73
CA ASP A 31 -7.09 -10.01 8.13
C ASP A 31 -8.17 -10.95 7.53
N GLY A 32 -7.86 -12.26 7.46
CA GLY A 32 -8.75 -13.26 6.88
C GLY A 32 -8.87 -13.22 5.36
N LYS A 33 -8.03 -12.42 4.67
CA LYS A 33 -7.94 -12.38 3.20
C LYS A 33 -6.63 -13.01 2.74
N MET A 34 -6.73 -13.96 1.82
CA MET A 34 -5.57 -14.55 1.16
C MET A 34 -4.91 -13.51 0.24
N GLN A 35 -3.60 -13.36 0.40
CA GLN A 35 -2.73 -12.56 -0.43
C GLN A 35 -1.78 -13.49 -1.17
N ASP A 36 -1.49 -13.14 -2.41
CA ASP A 36 -0.58 -13.82 -3.32
C ASP A 36 0.31 -12.79 -4.05
N ASP A 37 1.18 -13.28 -4.92
CA ASP A 37 2.05 -12.47 -5.78
C ASP A 37 1.29 -11.37 -6.56
N ALA A 38 0.03 -11.60 -6.94
CA ALA A 38 -0.77 -10.63 -7.69
C ALA A 38 -1.25 -9.50 -6.80
N THR A 39 -1.80 -9.82 -5.63
CA THR A 39 -2.18 -8.82 -4.62
C THR A 39 -0.98 -8.03 -4.11
N TRP A 40 0.19 -8.68 -3.99
CA TRP A 40 1.44 -8.00 -3.63
C TRP A 40 1.86 -6.98 -4.69
N LYS A 41 1.81 -7.34 -5.98
CA LYS A 41 2.10 -6.39 -7.08
C LYS A 41 1.14 -5.21 -7.08
N GLN A 42 -0.14 -5.45 -6.81
CA GLN A 42 -1.14 -4.38 -6.69
C GLN A 42 -0.83 -3.46 -5.49
N ALA A 43 -0.53 -4.04 -4.33
CA ALA A 43 -0.13 -3.30 -3.14
C ALA A 43 1.11 -2.43 -3.40
N LYS A 44 2.09 -2.97 -4.14
CA LYS A 44 3.28 -2.23 -4.55
C LYS A 44 2.95 -1.00 -5.39
N VAL A 45 2.05 -1.12 -6.38
CA VAL A 45 1.62 0.01 -7.21
C VAL A 45 0.96 1.10 -6.36
N ILE A 46 0.09 0.73 -5.42
CA ILE A 46 -0.59 1.68 -4.52
C ILE A 46 0.44 2.42 -3.64
N VAL A 47 1.35 1.69 -3.01
CA VAL A 47 2.36 2.26 -2.10
C VAL A 47 3.34 3.16 -2.84
N ASP A 48 3.79 2.76 -4.03
CA ASP A 48 4.71 3.58 -4.84
C ASP A 48 4.03 4.88 -5.30
N LEU A 49 2.77 4.84 -5.71
CA LEU A 49 1.99 6.05 -6.01
C LEU A 49 1.81 6.94 -4.77
N ALA A 50 1.49 6.35 -3.62
CA ALA A 50 1.30 7.08 -2.37
C ALA A 50 2.59 7.80 -1.93
N LYS A 51 3.77 7.19 -2.12
CA LYS A 51 5.06 7.84 -1.88
C LYS A 51 5.26 9.07 -2.76
N LEU A 52 4.94 8.98 -4.06
CA LEU A 52 5.06 10.12 -4.98
C LEU A 52 4.12 11.27 -4.60
N VAL A 53 2.92 10.96 -4.11
CA VAL A 53 1.96 11.96 -3.63
C VAL A 53 2.47 12.59 -2.33
N ALA A 54 2.92 11.78 -1.37
CA ALA A 54 3.44 12.22 -0.07
C ALA A 54 4.62 13.19 -0.20
N GLN A 55 5.50 13.01 -1.20
CA GLN A 55 6.60 13.96 -1.49
C GLN A 55 6.13 15.40 -1.76
N LYS A 56 4.86 15.60 -2.15
CA LYS A 56 4.31 16.91 -2.54
C LYS A 56 3.17 17.38 -1.63
N ASP A 57 2.76 16.56 -0.67
CA ASP A 57 1.61 16.81 0.20
C ASP A 57 1.92 16.27 1.61
N PRO A 58 2.38 17.14 2.54
CA PRO A 58 2.79 16.74 3.89
C PRO A 58 1.65 16.14 4.72
N ASP A 59 0.41 16.60 4.52
CA ASP A 59 -0.75 16.08 5.25
C ASP A 59 -1.03 14.63 4.84
N LEU A 60 -0.94 14.33 3.53
CA LEU A 60 -1.05 12.97 3.03
C LEU A 60 0.16 12.11 3.40
N ALA A 61 1.37 12.68 3.47
CA ALA A 61 2.55 11.95 3.97
C ALA A 61 2.31 11.45 5.40
N GLN A 62 1.84 12.34 6.28
CA GLN A 62 1.48 11.99 7.65
C GLN A 62 0.35 10.94 7.69
N ALA A 63 -0.69 11.12 6.88
CA ALA A 63 -1.83 10.20 6.85
C ALA A 63 -1.45 8.78 6.36
N TYR A 64 -0.56 8.68 5.36
CA TYR A 64 -0.04 7.40 4.86
C TYR A 64 1.07 6.79 5.74
N GLY A 65 1.58 7.56 6.72
CA GLY A 65 2.69 7.18 7.59
C GLY A 65 4.02 7.05 6.84
N PHE A 66 4.35 8.03 6.00
CA PHE A 66 5.67 8.19 5.36
C PHE A 66 6.49 9.29 6.01
#